data_AF-A0A9Q1E7P3-F1
#
_entry.id   AF-A0A9Q1E7P3-F1
#
_cell.length_a   1.000
_cell.length_b   1.000
_cell.length_c   1.000
_cell.angle_alpha   90.00
_cell.angle_beta   90.00
_cell.angle_gamma   90.00
#
_symmetry.space_group_name_H-M   'P 1'
#
loop_
_entity.id
_entity.type
_entity.pdbx_description
1 polymer ?
#
loop_
_entity_poly.entity_id
_entity_poly.type
_entity_poly.pdbx_seq_one_letter_code
_entity_poly.pdbx_strand_id
1 'polypeptide(L)'
;MSAILLLLHLLPPTCKGKKTGKMSASDAAGRLIKFMKVGSSMETFLKETGLKQPFLLGVGERSNSIQDFYIILDQKAIPCRMQTPVAAFDELFKAHYAFAVSYDEALSSFFTFIQITVYGIDVGNVKESPRVKEIRARLLHCAV
;
A
#
# COMPACT_ATOMS: atom_id res chain seq x y z
N MET A 1 1.67 4.29 10.78
CA MET A 1 0.78 3.53 9.87
C MET A 1 -0.59 4.20 9.71
N SER A 2 -1.15 4.78 10.77
CA SER A 2 -2.50 5.38 10.76
C SER A 2 -2.74 6.41 9.66
N ALA A 3 -1.77 7.28 9.34
CA ALA A 3 -1.92 8.25 8.25
C ALA A 3 -2.09 7.59 6.86
N ILE A 4 -1.35 6.52 6.59
CA ILE A 4 -1.43 5.76 5.33
C ILE A 4 -2.78 5.06 5.23
N LEU A 5 -3.23 4.43 6.33
CA LEU A 5 -4.53 3.76 6.37
C LEU A 5 -5.67 4.76 6.26
N LEU A 6 -5.58 5.93 6.91
CA LEU A 6 -6.55 7.01 6.77
C LEU A 6 -6.68 7.45 5.31
N LEU A 7 -5.55 7.64 4.63
CA LEU A 7 -5.55 7.98 3.21
C LEU A 7 -6.21 6.88 2.36
N LEU A 8 -5.97 5.62 2.68
CA LEU A 8 -6.64 4.48 2.05
C LEU A 8 -8.16 4.47 2.29
N HIS A 9 -8.62 4.89 3.47
CA HIS A 9 -10.05 5.07 3.75
C HIS A 9 -10.67 6.22 2.96
N LEU A 10 -9.92 7.31 2.74
CA LEU A 10 -10.40 8.47 1.98
C LEU A 10 -10.49 8.18 0.47
N LEU A 11 -9.60 7.31 -0.03
CA LEU A 11 -9.50 6.87 -1.42
C LEU A 11 -10.09 5.46 -1.56
N PRO A 12 -11.41 5.33 -1.76
CA PRO A 12 -12.07 4.03 -1.76
C PRO A 12 -11.43 3.08 -2.79
N PRO A 13 -11.26 1.80 -2.45
CA PRO A 13 -10.66 0.81 -3.34
C PRO A 13 -11.42 0.75 -4.67
N THR A 14 -10.66 0.70 -5.75
CA THR A 14 -11.20 0.76 -7.11
C THR A 14 -11.60 -0.63 -7.59
N CYS A 15 -12.90 -0.85 -7.73
CA CYS A 15 -13.43 -1.96 -8.53
C CYS A 15 -13.35 -1.59 -10.02
N LYS A 16 -12.35 -2.10 -10.75
CA LYS A 16 -12.40 -2.06 -12.21
C LYS A 16 -13.31 -3.21 -12.69
N GLY A 17 -14.57 -2.89 -13.02
CA GLY A 17 -15.50 -3.82 -13.67
C GLY A 17 -16.88 -3.98 -13.02
N LYS A 18 -17.79 -4.67 -13.72
CA LYS A 18 -19.22 -4.81 -13.40
C LYS A 18 -19.56 -5.83 -12.28
N LYS A 19 -18.59 -6.58 -11.72
CA LYS A 19 -18.87 -7.74 -10.85
C LYS A 19 -17.91 -7.97 -9.67
N THR A 20 -17.15 -6.96 -9.22
CA THR A 20 -16.37 -7.08 -7.98
C THR A 20 -17.10 -6.36 -6.86
N GLY A 21 -17.53 -7.12 -5.84
CA GLY A 21 -18.21 -6.59 -4.66
C GLY A 21 -17.43 -5.42 -4.04
N LYS A 22 -18.14 -4.50 -3.38
CA LYS A 22 -17.54 -3.34 -2.70
C LYS A 22 -16.48 -3.85 -1.72
N MET A 23 -15.20 -3.65 -2.05
CA MET A 23 -14.11 -3.97 -1.15
C MET A 23 -14.16 -3.03 0.06
N SER A 24 -14.11 -3.58 1.26
CA SER A 24 -14.03 -2.76 2.45
C SER A 24 -12.64 -2.13 2.58
N ALA A 25 -12.53 -1.05 3.34
CA ALA A 25 -11.22 -0.47 3.63
C ALA A 25 -10.34 -1.41 4.47
N SER A 26 -10.95 -2.31 5.26
CA SER A 26 -10.22 -3.37 5.97
C SER A 26 -9.60 -4.37 4.99
N ASP A 27 -10.34 -4.78 3.96
CA ASP A 27 -9.81 -5.66 2.91
C ASP A 27 -8.69 -4.98 2.12
N ALA A 28 -8.85 -3.68 1.84
CA ALA A 28 -7.81 -2.89 1.20
C ALA A 28 -6.55 -2.78 2.07
N ALA A 29 -6.71 -2.56 3.37
CA ALA A 29 -5.60 -2.53 4.31
C ALA A 29 -4.85 -3.87 4.35
N GLY A 30 -5.57 -5.00 4.33
CA GLY A 30 -4.98 -6.34 4.28
C GLY A 30 -4.25 -6.67 2.97
N ARG A 31 -4.52 -5.92 1.89
CA ARG A 31 -3.75 -5.99 0.62
C ARG A 31 -2.50 -5.12 0.66
N LEU A 32 -2.51 -4.05 1.45
CA LEU A 32 -1.39 -3.13 1.56
C LEU A 32 -0.36 -3.62 2.59
N ILE A 33 -0.84 -4.05 3.77
CA ILE A 33 -0.01 -4.50 4.87
C ILE A 33 -0.56 -5.78 5.49
N LYS A 34 0.33 -6.70 5.84
CA LYS A 34 0.04 -7.88 6.68
C LYS A 34 0.86 -7.85 7.95
N PHE A 35 0.40 -8.59 8.95
CA PHE A 35 1.08 -8.75 10.22
C PHE A 35 1.52 -10.21 10.40
N MET A 36 2.75 -10.41 10.84
CA MET A 36 3.26 -11.70 11.30
C MET A 36 3.77 -11.54 12.74
N LYS A 37 3.41 -12.48 13.60
CA LYS A 37 3.89 -12.48 14.98
C LYS A 37 5.37 -12.84 15.04
N VAL A 38 6.15 -12.19 15.90
CA VAL A 38 7.54 -12.59 16.18
C VAL A 38 7.57 -14.06 16.62
N GLY A 39 8.54 -14.82 16.10
CA GLY A 39 8.67 -16.26 16.33
C GLY A 39 7.86 -17.14 15.37
N SER A 40 6.99 -16.56 14.53
CA SER A 40 6.37 -17.29 13.42
C SER A 40 7.37 -17.52 12.27
N SER A 41 7.19 -18.62 11.55
CA SER A 41 8.02 -18.94 10.38
C SER A 41 7.65 -18.07 9.18
N MET A 42 8.63 -17.30 8.69
CA MET A 42 8.51 -16.50 7.45
C MET A 42 8.18 -17.41 6.26
N GLU A 43 8.79 -18.59 6.17
CA GLU A 43 8.56 -19.53 5.06
C GLU A 43 7.11 -20.01 5.03
N THR A 44 6.55 -20.36 6.19
CA THR A 44 5.16 -20.80 6.31
C THR A 44 4.22 -19.64 5.96
N PHE A 45 4.49 -18.44 6.49
CA PHE A 45 3.70 -17.24 6.20
C PHE A 45 3.67 -16.91 4.71
N LEU A 46 4.81 -17.02 4.02
CA LEU A 46 4.91 -16.77 2.58
C LEU A 46 4.15 -17.83 1.79
N LYS A 47 4.23 -19.11 2.15
CA LYS A 47 3.46 -20.19 1.50
C LYS A 47 1.95 -20.01 1.63
N GLU A 48 1.48 -19.56 2.78
CA GLU A 48 0.06 -19.28 3.04
C GLU A 48 -0.42 -17.98 2.39
N THR A 49 0.50 -17.05 2.16
CA THR A 49 0.20 -15.78 1.52
C THR A 49 0.02 -15.98 0.01
N GLY A 50 -1.16 -15.62 -0.49
CA GLY A 50 -1.48 -15.67 -1.92
C GLY A 50 -0.63 -14.71 -2.79
N LEU A 51 -0.79 -14.86 -4.10
CA LEU A 51 0.02 -14.24 -5.17
C LEU A 51 -0.08 -12.70 -5.31
N LYS A 52 -0.77 -12.01 -4.40
CA LYS A 52 -0.99 -10.56 -4.52
C LYS A 52 0.18 -9.82 -3.88
N GLN A 53 1.06 -9.35 -4.73
CA GLN A 53 2.33 -8.71 -4.43
C GLN A 53 2.53 -7.48 -5.34
N PRO A 54 3.38 -6.52 -4.98
CA PRO A 54 4.08 -6.42 -3.69
C PRO A 54 3.16 -5.90 -2.56
N PHE A 55 3.47 -6.28 -1.32
CA PHE A 55 2.80 -5.74 -0.12
C PHE A 55 3.80 -5.61 1.05
N LEU A 56 3.42 -4.86 2.08
CA LEU A 56 4.23 -4.67 3.27
C LEU A 56 3.95 -5.74 4.33
N LEU A 57 4.98 -6.31 4.93
CA LEU A 57 4.86 -7.19 6.09
C LEU A 57 5.43 -6.49 7.31
N GLY A 58 4.59 -6.29 8.33
CA GLY A 58 5.03 -5.89 9.66
C GLY A 58 5.20 -7.10 10.57
N VAL A 59 6.37 -7.22 11.20
CA VAL A 59 6.68 -8.27 12.18
C VAL A 59 6.75 -7.66 13.56
N GLY A 60 6.01 -8.20 14.53
CA GLY A 60 5.99 -7.68 15.89
C GLY A 60 5.31 -8.62 16.88
N GLU A 61 5.29 -8.24 18.16
CA GLU A 61 4.57 -9.03 19.18
C GLU A 61 3.05 -8.85 19.02
N ARG A 62 2.63 -7.64 18.62
CA ARG A 62 1.23 -7.25 18.36
C ARG A 62 1.17 -6.39 17.10
N SER A 63 0.01 -6.37 16.44
CA SER A 63 -0.21 -5.58 15.22
C SER A 63 -0.05 -4.07 15.41
N ASN A 64 -0.19 -3.57 16.63
CA ASN A 64 0.07 -2.18 17.00
C ASN A 64 1.50 -1.91 17.52
N SER A 65 2.35 -2.94 17.55
CA SER A 65 3.71 -2.91 18.08
C SER A 65 4.65 -3.68 17.15
N ILE A 66 4.80 -3.15 15.94
CA ILE A 66 5.67 -3.68 14.87
C ILE A 66 7.11 -3.26 15.15
N GLN A 67 8.03 -4.22 15.02
CA GLN A 67 9.47 -4.05 15.21
C GLN A 67 10.20 -3.96 13.87
N ASP A 68 9.83 -4.86 12.93
CA ASP A 68 10.47 -4.95 11.63
C ASP A 68 9.44 -4.86 10.50
N PHE A 69 9.89 -4.32 9.37
CA PHE A 69 9.15 -4.20 8.13
C PHE A 69 9.91 -4.88 7.00
N TYR A 70 9.17 -5.58 6.16
CA TYR A 70 9.66 -6.24 4.96
C TYR A 70 8.74 -5.92 3.79
N ILE A 71 9.30 -5.76 2.60
CA ILE A 71 8.54 -5.80 1.35
C ILE A 71 8.50 -7.24 0.88
N ILE A 72 7.29 -7.77 0.72
CA ILE A 72 7.10 -9.10 0.16
C ILE A 72 6.94 -8.98 -1.35
N LEU A 73 7.89 -9.58 -2.07
CA LEU A 73 7.90 -9.62 -3.52
C LEU A 73 8.51 -10.95 -4.00
N ASP A 74 7.86 -11.60 -4.95
CA ASP A 74 8.16 -12.91 -5.51
C ASP A 74 8.46 -13.98 -4.46
N GLN A 75 7.59 -14.05 -3.44
CA GLN A 75 7.75 -14.96 -2.30
C GLN A 75 9.07 -14.78 -1.54
N LYS A 76 9.68 -13.58 -1.63
CA LYS A 76 10.86 -13.19 -0.88
C LYS A 76 10.54 -12.01 0.02
N ALA A 77 11.12 -12.03 1.22
CA ALA A 77 11.06 -10.91 2.14
C ALA A 77 12.31 -10.04 1.94
N ILE A 78 12.12 -8.81 1.46
CA ILE A 78 13.16 -7.81 1.32
C ILE A 78 13.09 -6.92 2.58
N PRO A 79 14.13 -6.91 3.44
CA PRO A 79 14.10 -6.09 4.66
C PRO A 79 14.07 -4.61 4.30
N CYS A 80 13.16 -3.86 4.92
CA CYS A 80 13.16 -2.41 4.81
C CYS A 80 14.37 -1.84 5.53
N ARG A 81 14.97 -0.78 4.98
CA ARG A 81 16.11 -0.12 5.64
C ARG A 81 15.67 0.62 6.89
N MET A 82 14.55 1.31 6.79
CA MET A 82 14.01 2.13 7.88
C MET A 82 12.79 1.46 8.49
N GLN A 83 12.83 1.19 9.79
CA GLN A 83 11.76 0.49 10.51
C GLN A 83 10.62 1.40 10.98
N THR A 84 10.32 2.45 10.20
CA THR A 84 9.15 3.29 10.45
C THR A 84 8.07 3.00 9.41
N PRO A 85 6.77 3.03 9.76
CA PRO A 85 5.72 2.69 8.80
C PRO A 85 5.69 3.57 7.54
N VAL A 86 6.06 4.85 7.68
CA VAL A 86 6.07 5.79 6.53
C VAL A 86 7.24 5.49 5.61
N ALA A 87 8.42 5.24 6.15
CA ALA A 87 9.59 4.90 5.34
C ALA A 87 9.44 3.52 4.67
N ALA A 88 8.91 2.53 5.39
CA ALA A 88 8.63 1.22 4.83
C ALA A 88 7.60 1.28 3.67
N PHE A 89 6.59 2.16 3.79
CA PHE A 89 5.66 2.41 2.70
C PHE A 89 6.30 3.15 1.51
N ASP A 90 7.20 4.10 1.77
CA ASP A 90 7.99 4.79 0.74
C ASP A 90 8.85 3.78 -0.05
N GLU A 91 9.50 2.84 0.63
CA GLU A 91 10.24 1.75 -0.02
C GLU A 91 9.31 0.82 -0.83
N LEU A 92 8.14 0.44 -0.30
CA LEU A 92 7.14 -0.34 -1.03
C LEU A 92 6.67 0.37 -2.30
N PHE A 93 6.41 1.68 -2.22
CA PHE A 93 6.01 2.47 -3.39
C PHE A 93 7.11 2.45 -4.46
N LYS A 94 8.37 2.63 -4.06
CA LYS A 94 9.53 2.62 -4.95
C LYS A 94 9.80 1.26 -5.58
N ALA A 95 9.44 0.16 -4.91
CA ALA A 95 9.59 -1.19 -5.43
C ALA A 95 8.90 -1.38 -6.80
N HIS A 96 7.75 -0.72 -7.02
CA HIS A 96 7.07 -0.68 -8.32
C HIS A 96 7.98 -0.25 -9.47
N TYR A 97 8.72 0.83 -9.26
CA TYR A 97 9.61 1.42 -10.26
C TYR A 97 10.94 0.69 -10.34
N ALA A 98 11.50 0.30 -9.18
CA ALA A 98 12.81 -0.34 -9.12
C ALA A 98 12.79 -1.77 -9.68
N PHE A 99 11.71 -2.51 -9.46
CA PHE A 99 11.57 -3.91 -9.88
C PHE A 99 10.59 -4.11 -11.05
N ALA A 100 10.00 -3.04 -11.57
CA ALA A 100 8.99 -3.08 -12.64
C ALA A 100 7.78 -3.98 -12.30
N VAL A 101 7.29 -3.91 -11.06
CA VAL A 101 6.21 -4.77 -10.54
C VAL A 101 4.92 -3.98 -10.40
N SER A 102 3.79 -4.51 -10.86
CA SER A 102 2.49 -3.83 -10.75
C SER A 102 1.98 -3.78 -9.32
N TYR A 103 1.33 -2.68 -8.94
CA TYR A 103 0.54 -2.62 -7.70
C TYR A 103 -0.68 -3.55 -7.77
N ASP A 104 -1.27 -3.90 -6.61
CA ASP A 104 -2.59 -4.54 -6.59
C ASP A 104 -3.62 -3.60 -7.22
N GLU A 105 -4.30 -4.07 -8.26
CA GLU A 105 -5.28 -3.30 -9.04
C GLU A 105 -6.39 -2.70 -8.17
N ALA A 106 -6.78 -3.39 -7.09
CA ALA A 106 -7.78 -2.90 -6.15
C ALA A 106 -7.34 -1.62 -5.44
N LEU A 107 -6.03 -1.41 -5.31
CA LEU A 107 -5.42 -0.24 -4.68
C LEU A 107 -4.99 0.82 -5.70
N SER A 108 -5.37 0.68 -6.99
CA SER A 108 -4.86 1.56 -8.05
C SER A 108 -5.17 3.03 -7.83
N SER A 109 -6.37 3.43 -7.37
CA SER A 109 -6.63 4.84 -7.02
C SER A 109 -5.76 5.36 -5.88
N PHE A 110 -5.50 4.51 -4.88
CA PHE A 110 -4.64 4.88 -3.75
C PHE A 110 -3.20 5.12 -4.21
N PHE A 111 -2.62 4.18 -4.97
CA PHE A 111 -1.26 4.34 -5.50
C PHE A 111 -1.16 5.47 -6.54
N THR A 112 -2.20 5.68 -7.35
CA THR A 112 -2.25 6.80 -8.30
C THR A 112 -2.18 8.13 -7.56
N PHE A 113 -2.93 8.27 -6.47
CA PHE A 113 -2.86 9.47 -5.63
C PHE A 113 -1.45 9.72 -5.08
N ILE A 114 -0.80 8.68 -4.53
CA ILE A 114 0.56 8.77 -4.02
C ILE A 114 1.54 9.18 -5.13
N GLN A 115 1.47 8.52 -6.28
CA GLN A 115 2.30 8.79 -7.46
C GLN A 115 2.23 10.26 -7.89
N ILE A 116 1.03 10.78 -8.11
CA ILE A 116 0.87 12.14 -8.66
C ILE A 116 0.97 13.24 -7.60
N THR A 117 0.55 12.97 -6.35
CA THR A 117 0.37 14.02 -5.33
C THR A 117 1.56 14.09 -4.38
N VAL A 118 2.09 12.94 -3.98
CA VAL A 118 3.22 12.89 -3.03
C VAL A 118 4.54 12.91 -3.78
N TYR A 119 4.67 12.15 -4.86
CA TYR A 119 5.92 12.04 -5.63
C TYR A 119 5.99 12.94 -6.87
N GLY A 120 4.87 13.52 -7.31
CA GLY A 120 4.84 14.39 -8.49
C GLY A 120 5.16 13.68 -9.81
N ILE A 121 4.95 12.36 -9.89
CA ILE A 121 5.22 11.56 -11.08
C ILE A 121 3.98 11.57 -11.99
N ASP A 122 4.18 11.75 -13.29
CA ASP A 122 3.14 11.71 -14.33
C ASP A 122 1.92 12.61 -14.08
N VAL A 123 2.14 13.75 -13.41
CA VAL A 123 1.09 14.73 -13.13
C VAL A 123 0.47 15.22 -14.43
N GLY A 124 -0.86 15.08 -14.55
CA GLY A 124 -1.61 15.44 -15.76
C GLY A 124 -1.62 14.39 -16.86
N ASN A 125 -0.79 13.35 -16.76
CA ASN A 125 -0.69 12.27 -17.75
C ASN A 125 -1.45 11.00 -17.31
N VAL A 126 -1.61 10.76 -16.00
CA VAL A 126 -2.36 9.61 -15.48
C VAL A 126 -3.86 9.91 -15.42
N LYS A 127 -4.68 8.94 -15.85
CA LYS A 127 -6.14 9.03 -15.69
C LYS A 127 -6.54 8.90 -14.22
N GLU A 128 -6.86 10.01 -13.61
CA GLU A 128 -7.34 10.07 -12.22
C GLU A 128 -8.85 9.81 -12.10
N SER A 129 -9.25 9.14 -11.02
CA SER A 129 -10.67 9.05 -10.65
C SER A 129 -11.18 10.39 -10.08
N PRO A 130 -12.49 10.69 -10.17
CA PRO A 130 -13.05 11.94 -9.61
C PRO A 130 -12.70 12.14 -8.13
N ARG A 131 -12.65 11.05 -7.36
CA ARG A 131 -12.34 11.08 -5.94
C ARG A 131 -10.87 11.42 -5.65
N VAL A 132 -9.95 10.91 -6.46
CA VAL A 132 -8.51 11.27 -6.40
C VAL A 132 -8.35 12.76 -6.66
N LYS A 133 -9.00 13.29 -7.71
CA LYS A 133 -8.98 14.73 -8.03
C LYS A 133 -9.52 15.59 -6.89
N GLU A 134 -10.66 15.20 -6.32
CA GLU A 134 -11.30 15.92 -5.21
C GLU A 134 -10.38 15.99 -3.98
N ILE A 135 -9.83 14.85 -3.54
CA ILE A 135 -8.96 14.79 -2.35
C ILE A 135 -7.67 15.55 -2.59
N ARG A 136 -7.06 15.39 -3.77
CA ARG A 136 -5.85 16.13 -4.17
C ARG A 136 -6.08 17.64 -4.11
N ALA A 137 -7.18 18.13 -4.69
CA ALA A 137 -7.53 19.54 -4.62
C ALA A 137 -7.68 20.01 -3.17
N ARG A 138 -8.45 19.31 -2.34
CA ARG A 138 -8.66 19.67 -0.92
C ARG A 138 -7.35 19.74 -0.14
N LEU A 139 -6.45 18.76 -0.29
CA LEU A 139 -5.19 18.72 0.44
C LEU A 139 -4.21 19.80 -0.03
N LEU A 140 -4.17 20.09 -1.34
CA LEU A 140 -3.31 21.15 -1.89
C LEU A 140 -3.82 22.55 -1.55
N HIS A 141 -5.14 22.75 -1.47
CA HIS A 141 -5.73 24.03 -1.03
C HIS A 141 -5.57 24.29 0.47
N CYS A 142 -5.36 23.26 1.29
CA CYS A 142 -5.06 23.42 2.72
C CYS A 142 -3.59 23.74 3.04
N ALA A 143 -2.69 23.72 2.03
CA ALA A 143 -1.27 24.02 2.21
C ALA A 143 -0.93 25.52 2.08
N VAL A 144 -1.92 26.40 2.25
CA VAL A 144 -1.79 27.87 2.19
C VAL A 144 -1.88 28.45 3.59
#